data_AF-A0A645DWJ2-F1
#
_entry.id   AF-A0A645DWJ2-F1
#
_cell.length_a   1.000
_cell.length_b   1.000
_cell.length_c   1.000
_cell.angle_alpha   90.00
_cell.angle_beta   90.00
_cell.angle_gamma   90.00
#
_symmetry.space_group_name_H-M   'P 1'
#
loop_
_entity.id
_entity.type
_entity.pdbx_description
1 polymer ?
#
loop_
_entity_poly.entity_id
_entity_poly.type
_entity_poly.pdbx_seq_one_letter_code
_entity_poly.pdbx_strand_id
1 'polypeptide(L)'
;MEISARNESFRTDIPDRYVYAQCYHCWGWATWRRAWEKMDMQMKAAPKLSCLYLIRRLGLIRGYMMKRYFMQAYHSLPNFNSWATKWYLAILAHDGLVICPGVNLAINIGMDGGTHYDDGDEDPFAKLTIGKIQWPICYDDRMLPDKIQKESDSLSFIKMRKAGIKKKIIEIFK
;
A
#
# COMPACT_ATOMS: atom_id res chain seq x y z
N MET A 1 2.66 7.27 -10.47
CA MET A 1 2.22 8.17 -9.39
C MET A 1 0.77 7.86 -9.14
N GLU A 2 0.42 7.55 -7.90
CA GLU A 2 -0.93 7.26 -7.45
C GLU A 2 -1.38 8.39 -6.51
N ILE A 3 -2.68 8.64 -6.46
CA ILE A 3 -3.32 9.43 -5.40
C ILE A 3 -4.11 8.44 -4.57
N SER A 4 -3.75 8.30 -3.30
CA SER A 4 -4.49 7.49 -2.33
C SER A 4 -5.63 8.33 -1.74
N ALA A 5 -6.76 7.70 -1.44
CA ALA A 5 -7.78 8.26 -0.55
C ALA A 5 -7.53 7.85 0.91
N ARG A 6 -6.64 6.88 1.15
CA ARG A 6 -6.34 6.38 2.48
C ARG A 6 -5.23 7.18 3.15
N ASN A 7 -5.45 7.51 4.43
CA ASN A 7 -4.38 7.89 5.35
C ASN A 7 -4.50 7.09 6.65
N GLU A 8 -3.55 6.20 6.88
CA GLU A 8 -3.43 5.37 8.09
C GLU A 8 -2.29 5.82 9.02
N SER A 9 -1.69 6.98 8.73
CA SER A 9 -0.52 7.51 9.42
C SER A 9 -0.84 8.00 10.83
N PHE A 10 0.13 7.95 11.75
CA PHE A 10 0.02 8.63 13.05
C PHE A 10 -0.11 10.16 12.93
N ARG A 11 0.10 10.72 11.74
CA ARG A 11 -0.21 12.12 11.38
C ARG A 11 -1.49 12.21 10.54
N THR A 12 -2.61 11.75 11.09
CA THR A 12 -3.93 11.71 10.42
C THR A 12 -4.68 13.03 10.33
N ASP A 13 -4.18 14.10 10.95
CA ASP A 13 -4.98 15.31 11.19
C ASP A 13 -4.30 16.59 10.67
N ILE A 14 -3.71 16.53 9.48
CA ILE A 14 -3.21 17.71 8.74
C ILE A 14 -4.09 17.98 7.51
N PRO A 15 -5.30 18.53 7.69
CA PRO A 15 -6.34 18.59 6.66
C PRO A 15 -5.97 19.45 5.45
N ASP A 16 -5.00 20.34 5.58
CA ASP A 16 -4.51 21.24 4.54
C ASP A 16 -3.31 20.69 3.77
N ARG A 17 -2.91 19.42 3.95
CA ARG A 17 -1.64 18.89 3.42
C ARG A 17 -1.79 17.51 2.82
N TYR A 18 -0.78 17.11 2.04
CA TYR A 18 -0.53 15.73 1.64
C TYR A 18 0.96 15.41 1.76
N VAL A 19 1.29 14.13 1.73
CA VAL A 19 2.66 13.63 1.76
C VAL A 19 2.92 12.68 0.59
N TYR A 20 4.18 12.51 0.23
CA TYR A 20 4.58 11.49 -0.74
C TYR A 20 5.01 10.20 -0.03
N ALA A 21 4.26 9.14 -0.23
CA ALA A 21 4.58 7.79 0.24
C ALA A 21 5.26 6.95 -0.84
N GLN A 22 5.91 5.87 -0.41
CA GLN A 22 6.51 4.87 -1.31
C GLN A 22 5.68 3.58 -1.39
N CYS A 23 4.59 3.52 -0.63
CA CYS A 23 3.66 2.41 -0.56
C CYS A 23 2.35 2.80 -1.25
N TYR A 24 1.73 1.84 -1.93
CA TYR A 24 0.44 2.02 -2.60
C TYR A 24 -0.73 1.58 -1.71
N HIS A 25 -1.93 2.08 -2.03
CA HIS A 25 -3.18 1.68 -1.38
C HIS A 25 -4.25 1.40 -2.44
N CYS A 26 -4.86 0.21 -2.39
CA CYS A 26 -5.82 -0.22 -3.41
C CYS A 26 -7.27 0.23 -3.17
N TRP A 27 -7.65 0.62 -1.94
CA TRP A 27 -9.02 1.07 -1.63
C TRP A 27 -9.09 2.59 -1.65
N GLY A 28 -9.85 3.12 -2.62
CA GLY A 28 -9.95 4.55 -2.89
C GLY A 28 -8.63 5.09 -3.44
N TRP A 29 -8.49 5.13 -4.76
CA TRP A 29 -7.31 5.69 -5.41
C TRP A 29 -7.65 6.27 -6.77
N ALA A 30 -6.78 7.15 -7.25
CA ALA A 30 -6.79 7.67 -8.60
C ALA A 30 -5.38 7.70 -9.18
N THR A 31 -5.26 7.75 -10.50
CA THR A 31 -3.98 7.96 -11.16
C THR A 31 -4.15 8.72 -12.47
N TRP A 32 -3.06 9.31 -12.95
CA TRP A 32 -3.02 9.95 -14.24
C TRP A 32 -2.77 8.92 -15.35
N ARG A 33 -3.33 9.18 -16.53
CA ARG A 33 -3.11 8.37 -17.75
C ARG A 33 -1.63 8.03 -17.97
N ARG A 34 -0.74 9.05 -17.92
CA ARG A 34 0.72 8.89 -18.08
C ARG A 34 1.38 7.90 -17.12
N ALA A 35 0.78 7.69 -15.95
CA ALA A 35 1.27 6.74 -14.96
C ALA A 35 0.65 5.37 -15.20
N TRP A 36 -0.64 5.32 -15.53
CA TRP A 36 -1.36 4.10 -15.87
C TRP A 36 -0.76 3.38 -17.09
N GLU A 37 -0.28 4.13 -18.10
CA GLU A 37 0.41 3.59 -19.28
C GLU A 37 1.68 2.80 -18.94
N LYS A 38 2.24 2.98 -17.73
CA LYS A 38 3.40 2.21 -17.24
C LYS A 38 3.02 0.87 -16.60
N MET A 39 1.73 0.57 -16.49
CA MET A 39 1.26 -0.71 -15.98
C MET A 39 1.79 -1.86 -16.83
N ASP A 40 2.42 -2.83 -16.18
CA ASP A 40 2.91 -4.05 -16.83
C ASP A 40 2.20 -5.28 -16.26
N MET A 41 1.19 -5.74 -17.01
CA MET A 41 0.39 -6.90 -16.61
C MET A 41 1.17 -8.23 -16.65
N GLN A 42 2.31 -8.25 -17.36
CA GLN A 42 3.21 -9.40 -17.47
C GLN A 42 4.30 -9.39 -16.37
N MET A 43 4.32 -8.38 -15.51
CA MET A 43 5.23 -8.26 -14.36
C MET A 43 6.72 -8.44 -14.73
N LYS A 44 7.17 -8.01 -15.91
CA LYS A 44 8.56 -8.15 -16.40
C LYS A 44 9.58 -7.46 -15.51
N ALA A 45 9.15 -6.48 -14.72
CA ALA A 45 9.99 -5.81 -13.74
C ALA A 45 10.30 -6.66 -12.50
N ALA A 46 9.47 -7.66 -12.17
CA ALA A 46 9.64 -8.49 -10.96
C ALA A 46 11.03 -9.19 -10.87
N PRO A 47 11.52 -9.87 -11.92
CA PRO A 47 12.87 -10.43 -11.90
C PRO A 47 13.96 -9.36 -11.90
N LYS A 48 13.73 -8.21 -12.55
CA LYS A 48 14.73 -7.13 -12.75
C LYS A 48 14.96 -6.28 -11.51
N LEU A 49 13.95 -6.08 -10.66
CA LEU A 49 14.09 -5.30 -9.43
C LEU A 49 15.02 -6.01 -8.44
N SER A 50 16.08 -5.33 -8.03
CA SER A 50 17.03 -5.90 -7.07
C SER A 50 16.42 -5.95 -5.66
N CYS A 51 16.79 -6.98 -4.89
CA CYS A 51 16.37 -7.08 -3.50
C CYS A 51 16.88 -5.89 -2.67
N LEU A 52 18.13 -5.48 -2.91
CA LEU A 52 18.75 -4.34 -2.24
C LEU A 52 18.01 -3.02 -2.50
N TYR A 53 17.54 -2.80 -3.73
CA TYR A 53 16.69 -1.66 -4.08
C TYR A 53 15.41 -1.65 -3.24
N LEU A 54 14.71 -2.78 -3.18
CA LEU A 54 13.47 -2.90 -2.40
C LEU A 54 13.72 -2.72 -0.90
N ILE A 55 14.84 -3.22 -0.37
CA ILE A 55 15.23 -3.04 1.03
C ILE A 55 15.49 -1.56 1.34
N ARG A 56 16.25 -0.84 0.51
CA ARG A 56 16.50 0.60 0.69
C ARG A 56 15.19 1.39 0.66
N ARG A 57 14.31 1.02 -0.27
CA ARG A 57 13.04 1.71 -0.50
C ARG A 57 12.02 1.44 0.60
N LEU A 58 11.79 0.19 0.96
CA LEU A 58 10.68 -0.24 1.82
C LEU A 58 11.11 -0.68 3.24
N GLY A 59 12.40 -0.66 3.54
CA GLY A 59 12.96 -1.24 4.77
C GLY A 59 13.29 -2.72 4.64
N LEU A 60 14.12 -3.24 5.55
CA LEU A 60 14.70 -4.58 5.48
C LEU A 60 13.65 -5.69 5.36
N ILE A 61 12.74 -5.76 6.33
CA ILE A 61 11.73 -6.83 6.42
C ILE A 61 10.76 -6.75 5.23
N ARG A 62 10.14 -5.58 5.01
CA ARG A 62 9.15 -5.40 3.95
C ARG A 62 9.77 -5.55 2.56
N GLY A 63 10.95 -4.98 2.32
CA GLY A 63 11.65 -5.07 1.05
C GLY A 63 11.99 -6.51 0.66
N TYR A 64 12.54 -7.30 1.59
CA TYR A 64 12.83 -8.71 1.35
C TYR A 64 11.55 -9.53 1.07
N MET A 65 10.51 -9.33 1.88
CA MET A 65 9.22 -10.03 1.68
C MET A 65 8.56 -9.66 0.36
N MET A 66 8.61 -8.38 -0.04
CA MET A 66 8.07 -7.93 -1.32
C MET A 66 8.85 -8.51 -2.51
N LYS A 67 10.19 -8.63 -2.42
CA LYS A 67 10.96 -9.30 -3.48
C LYS A 67 10.47 -10.73 -3.70
N ARG A 68 10.33 -11.50 -2.61
CA ARG A 68 9.82 -12.88 -2.67
C ARG A 68 8.41 -12.94 -3.22
N TYR A 69 7.53 -12.05 -2.75
CA TYR A 69 6.13 -11.99 -3.19
C TYR A 69 6.01 -11.68 -4.68
N PHE A 70 6.75 -10.69 -5.20
CA PHE A 70 6.72 -10.37 -6.63
C PHE A 70 7.30 -11.50 -7.50
N MET A 71 8.37 -12.17 -7.06
CA MET A 71 8.90 -13.32 -7.78
C MET A 71 7.89 -14.46 -7.82
N GLN A 72 7.24 -14.77 -6.70
CA GLN A 72 6.20 -15.79 -6.65
C GLN A 72 5.04 -15.44 -7.58
N ALA A 73 4.52 -14.21 -7.50
CA ALA A 73 3.46 -13.73 -8.37
C ALA A 73 3.82 -13.83 -9.86
N TYR A 74 5.06 -13.48 -10.22
CA TYR A 74 5.59 -13.61 -11.58
C TYR A 74 5.63 -15.07 -12.05
N HIS A 75 6.14 -15.99 -11.23
CA HIS A 75 6.17 -17.42 -11.54
C HIS A 75 4.79 -18.07 -11.60
N SER A 76 3.78 -17.47 -10.98
CA SER A 76 2.39 -17.93 -11.02
C SER A 76 1.58 -17.37 -12.20
N LEU A 77 2.19 -16.58 -13.11
CA LEU A 77 1.53 -16.16 -14.34
C LEU A 77 1.29 -17.35 -15.28
N PRO A 78 0.16 -17.39 -16.02
CA PRO A 78 -0.87 -16.34 -16.12
C PRO A 78 -1.94 -16.38 -15.00
N ASN A 79 -1.92 -17.37 -14.10
CA ASN A 79 -2.98 -17.59 -13.10
C ASN A 79 -3.03 -16.49 -12.01
N PHE A 80 -1.98 -15.67 -11.89
CA PHE A 80 -1.95 -14.56 -10.95
C PHE A 80 -2.71 -13.33 -11.48
N ASN A 81 -3.89 -13.08 -10.89
CA ASN A 81 -4.87 -12.09 -11.38
C ASN A 81 -4.97 -10.78 -10.58
N SER A 82 -4.12 -10.55 -9.57
CA SER A 82 -4.16 -9.30 -8.80
C SER A 82 -3.62 -8.11 -9.60
N TRP A 83 -4.52 -7.25 -10.07
CA TRP A 83 -4.15 -5.98 -10.71
C TRP A 83 -3.41 -5.05 -9.74
N ALA A 84 -3.79 -5.07 -8.46
CA ALA A 84 -3.23 -4.21 -7.42
C ALA A 84 -1.74 -4.51 -7.17
N THR A 85 -1.38 -5.79 -7.16
CA THR A 85 0.01 -6.23 -7.07
C THR A 85 0.82 -5.80 -8.30
N LYS A 86 0.25 -5.93 -9.50
CA LYS A 86 0.88 -5.50 -10.76
C LYS A 86 1.10 -3.99 -10.78
N TRP A 87 0.12 -3.23 -10.28
CA TRP A 87 0.22 -1.78 -10.16
C TRP A 87 1.32 -1.36 -9.18
N TYR A 88 1.37 -1.99 -8.00
CA TYR A 88 2.41 -1.66 -7.03
C TYR A 88 3.81 -1.95 -7.56
N LEU A 89 3.97 -3.07 -8.28
CA LEU A 89 5.21 -3.38 -8.97
C LEU A 89 5.57 -2.28 -9.99
N ALA A 90 4.60 -1.77 -10.77
CA ALA A 90 4.83 -0.68 -11.71
C ALA A 90 5.26 0.63 -11.02
N ILE A 91 4.61 0.98 -9.89
CA ILE A 91 5.02 2.12 -9.06
C ILE A 91 6.49 1.94 -8.60
N LEU A 92 6.84 0.74 -8.14
CA LEU A 92 8.20 0.46 -7.68
C LEU A 92 9.21 0.49 -8.82
N ALA A 93 8.91 -0.12 -9.96
CA ALA A 93 9.79 -0.21 -11.12
C ALA A 93 10.12 1.14 -11.78
N HIS A 94 9.29 2.15 -11.55
CA HIS A 94 9.43 3.47 -12.14
C HIS A 94 9.70 4.58 -11.12
N ASP A 95 10.22 4.22 -9.93
CA ASP A 95 10.52 5.19 -8.85
C ASP A 95 9.32 6.10 -8.49
N GLY A 96 8.10 5.61 -8.73
CA GLY A 96 6.89 6.40 -8.59
C GLY A 96 6.50 6.61 -7.13
N LEU A 97 6.00 7.79 -6.80
CA LEU A 97 5.48 8.10 -5.46
C LEU A 97 3.96 8.03 -5.43
N VAL A 98 3.41 7.91 -4.22
CA VAL A 98 1.98 7.93 -3.94
C VAL A 98 1.67 9.18 -3.14
N ILE A 99 0.71 9.98 -3.59
CA ILE A 99 0.21 11.12 -2.84
C ILE A 99 -0.77 10.57 -1.81
N CYS A 100 -0.44 10.71 -0.54
CA CYS A 100 -1.31 10.35 0.58
C CYS A 100 -1.85 11.63 1.22
N PRO A 101 -3.20 11.79 1.31
CA PRO A 101 -3.80 12.96 1.91
C PRO A 101 -3.48 13.03 3.39
N GLY A 102 -3.48 14.24 3.94
CA GLY A 102 -3.27 14.47 5.37
C GLY A 102 -4.43 14.04 6.26
N VAL A 103 -5.57 13.63 5.67
CA VAL A 103 -6.74 13.05 6.31
C VAL A 103 -7.20 11.83 5.52
N ASN A 104 -7.90 10.89 6.16
CA ASN A 104 -8.48 9.75 5.46
C ASN A 104 -9.78 10.13 4.72
N LEU A 105 -9.93 9.72 3.46
CA LEU A 105 -11.04 10.13 2.57
C LEU A 105 -11.91 8.95 2.12
N ALA A 106 -11.52 7.72 2.44
CA ALA A 106 -12.28 6.52 2.12
C ALA A 106 -12.21 5.52 3.28
N ILE A 107 -13.31 4.81 3.50
CA ILE A 107 -13.40 3.69 4.45
C ILE A 107 -13.83 2.44 3.69
N ASN A 108 -13.30 1.28 4.08
CA ASN A 108 -13.75 0.00 3.56
C ASN A 108 -14.88 -0.52 4.46
N ILE A 109 -16.07 -0.72 3.90
CA ILE A 109 -17.26 -1.20 4.63
C ILE A 109 -17.57 -2.68 4.35
N GLY A 110 -16.82 -3.37 3.48
CA GLY A 110 -17.12 -4.74 3.04
C GLY A 110 -16.34 -5.82 3.79
N MET A 111 -16.35 -5.77 5.12
CA MET A 111 -15.67 -6.77 5.99
C MET A 111 -16.64 -7.59 6.85
N ASP A 112 -17.93 -7.45 6.59
CA ASP A 112 -19.04 -8.13 7.24
C ASP A 112 -19.36 -9.49 6.61
N GLY A 113 -18.32 -10.25 6.22
CA GLY A 113 -18.46 -11.56 5.57
C GLY A 113 -18.55 -11.45 4.04
N GLY A 114 -17.46 -11.80 3.35
CA GLY A 114 -17.37 -11.73 1.90
C GLY A 114 -16.34 -12.69 1.32
N THR A 115 -16.10 -12.64 0.00
CA THR A 115 -15.17 -13.57 -0.68
C THR A 115 -13.73 -13.51 -0.15
N HIS A 116 -13.38 -12.47 0.62
CA HIS A 116 -12.04 -12.22 1.15
C HIS A 116 -11.99 -12.00 2.66
N TYR A 117 -13.13 -12.03 3.35
CA TYR A 117 -13.24 -11.80 4.79
C TYR A 117 -14.20 -12.82 5.40
N ASP A 118 -13.77 -13.50 6.45
CA ASP A 118 -14.62 -14.39 7.22
C ASP A 118 -15.35 -13.62 8.34
N ASP A 119 -16.47 -14.17 8.80
CA ASP A 119 -17.17 -13.64 9.97
C ASP A 119 -16.24 -13.59 11.18
N GLY A 120 -16.04 -12.40 11.74
CA GLY A 120 -15.17 -12.16 12.90
C GLY A 120 -13.71 -11.81 12.56
N ASP A 121 -13.37 -11.61 11.28
CA ASP A 121 -12.06 -11.03 10.93
C ASP A 121 -11.90 -9.62 11.54
N GLU A 122 -10.78 -9.42 12.25
CA GLU A 122 -10.43 -8.11 12.81
C GLU A 122 -9.97 -7.18 11.67
N ASP A 123 -10.67 -6.07 11.44
CA ASP A 123 -10.19 -5.05 10.51
C ASP A 123 -9.04 -4.23 11.13
N PRO A 124 -7.83 -4.30 10.57
CA PRO A 124 -6.72 -3.48 11.05
C PRO A 124 -6.95 -1.97 10.90
N PHE A 125 -7.93 -1.57 10.07
CA PHE A 125 -8.28 -0.20 9.71
C PHE A 125 -9.62 0.29 10.31
N ALA A 126 -10.25 -0.46 11.21
CA ALA A 126 -11.59 -0.13 11.72
C ALA A 126 -11.68 1.21 12.45
N LYS A 127 -10.52 1.74 12.87
CA LYS A 127 -10.42 3.03 13.56
C LYS A 127 -10.33 4.23 12.60
N LEU A 128 -10.21 3.99 11.30
CA LEU A 128 -10.14 5.08 10.33
C LEU A 128 -11.50 5.77 10.21
N THR A 129 -11.50 7.08 10.42
CA THR A 129 -12.65 7.95 10.20
C THR A 129 -12.50 8.71 8.88
N ILE A 130 -13.60 9.20 8.31
CA ILE A 130 -13.53 10.10 7.16
C ILE A 130 -13.24 11.52 7.68
N GLY A 131 -12.17 12.12 7.19
CA GLY A 131 -11.84 13.53 7.41
C GLY A 131 -12.22 14.41 6.22
N LYS A 132 -11.95 15.71 6.37
CA LYS A 132 -12.25 16.73 5.35
C LYS A 132 -10.98 17.49 5.00
N ILE A 133 -10.68 17.60 3.70
CA ILE A 133 -9.60 18.46 3.20
C ILE A 133 -9.96 19.93 3.48
N GLN A 134 -8.97 20.69 3.94
CA GLN A 134 -9.02 22.14 4.07
C GLN A 134 -8.25 22.80 2.94
N TRP A 135 -8.85 23.84 2.37
CA TRP A 135 -8.27 24.64 1.30
C TRP A 135 -7.74 25.97 1.86
N PRO A 136 -6.63 26.52 1.32
CA PRO A 136 -5.80 25.95 0.26
C PRO A 136 -4.94 24.78 0.74
N ILE A 137 -4.68 23.80 -0.14
CA ILE A 137 -3.75 22.71 0.16
C ILE A 137 -2.31 23.24 0.11
N CYS A 138 -1.58 23.08 1.20
CA CYS A 138 -0.13 23.25 1.29
C CYS A 138 0.58 22.04 0.63
N TYR A 139 1.45 22.33 -0.34
CA TYR A 139 2.24 21.32 -1.06
C TYR A 139 3.75 21.58 -0.94
N ASP A 140 4.54 20.53 -1.20
CA ASP A 140 5.99 20.57 -1.24
C ASP A 140 6.49 20.20 -2.64
N ASP A 141 7.03 21.18 -3.37
CA ASP A 141 7.51 21.01 -4.74
C ASP A 141 8.71 20.05 -4.87
N ARG A 142 9.37 19.70 -3.76
CA ARG A 142 10.54 18.81 -3.79
C ARG A 142 10.18 17.36 -4.11
N MET A 143 8.90 16.98 -3.99
CA MET A 143 8.41 15.61 -4.25
C MET A 143 9.25 14.51 -3.56
N LEU A 144 9.64 14.73 -2.30
CA LEU A 144 10.46 13.79 -1.55
C LEU A 144 9.60 12.84 -0.70
N PRO A 145 9.98 11.55 -0.56
CA PRO A 145 9.33 10.65 0.36
C PRO A 145 9.30 11.19 1.80
N ASP A 146 8.12 11.18 2.42
CA ASP A 146 7.98 11.58 3.81
C ASP A 146 8.48 10.47 4.75
N LYS A 147 9.37 10.84 5.69
CA LYS A 147 10.00 9.90 6.62
C LYS A 147 9.01 9.31 7.62
N ILE A 148 8.09 10.13 8.12
CA ILE A 148 7.09 9.71 9.12
C ILE A 148 6.10 8.76 8.46
N GLN A 149 5.68 9.05 7.23
CA GLN A 149 4.83 8.15 6.46
C GLN A 149 5.52 6.80 6.22
N LYS A 150 6.81 6.81 5.87
CA LYS A 150 7.59 5.57 5.68
C LYS A 150 7.67 4.72 6.95
N GLU A 151 7.85 5.36 8.12
CA GLU A 151 7.83 4.67 9.41
C GLU A 151 6.46 4.09 9.71
N SER A 152 5.39 4.87 9.50
CA SER A 152 4.02 4.42 9.69
C SER A 152 3.68 3.22 8.80
N ASP A 153 4.02 3.28 7.51
CA ASP A 153 3.83 2.19 6.55
C ASP A 153 4.57 0.90 6.98
N SER A 154 5.72 1.05 7.63
CA SER A 154 6.52 -0.07 8.14
C SER A 154 5.87 -0.69 9.37
N LEU A 155 5.35 0.13 10.29
CA LEU A 155 4.61 -0.32 11.47
C LEU A 155 3.28 -1.00 11.09
N SER A 156 2.51 -0.40 10.19
CA SER A 156 1.29 -0.99 9.63
C SER A 156 1.58 -2.36 9.01
N PHE A 157 2.65 -2.47 8.21
CA PHE A 157 3.04 -3.74 7.61
C PHE A 157 3.33 -4.82 8.67
N ILE A 158 4.08 -4.50 9.73
CA ILE A 158 4.37 -5.44 10.82
C ILE A 158 3.09 -5.83 11.56
N LYS A 159 2.22 -4.87 11.86
CA LYS A 159 0.93 -5.11 12.52
C LYS A 159 0.07 -6.10 11.71
N MET A 160 -0.06 -5.88 10.40
CA MET A 160 -0.81 -6.78 9.51
C MET A 160 -0.21 -8.18 9.47
N ARG A 161 1.13 -8.31 9.46
CA ARG A 161 1.79 -9.63 9.48
C ARG A 161 1.58 -10.36 10.80
N LYS A 162 1.61 -9.66 11.93
CA LYS A 162 1.30 -10.25 13.25
C LYS A 162 -0.14 -10.75 13.31
N ALA A 163 -1.11 -9.97 12.82
CA ALA A 163 -2.51 -10.40 12.76
C ALA A 163 -2.69 -11.68 11.92
N GLY A 164 -2.06 -11.72 10.73
CA GLY A 164 -2.10 -12.91 9.88
C GLY A 164 -1.43 -14.15 10.50
N ILE A 165 -0.34 -13.99 11.24
CA ILE A 165 0.30 -15.09 11.97
C ILE A 165 -0.60 -15.59 13.11
N LYS A 166 -1.21 -14.67 13.88
CA LYS A 166 -2.17 -15.00 14.95
C LYS A 166 -3.33 -15.85 14.40
N LYS A 167 -3.93 -15.45 13.26
CA LYS A 167 -5.02 -16.20 12.60
C LYS A 167 -4.57 -17.63 12.25
N LYS A 168 -3.41 -17.78 11.60
CA LYS A 168 -2.86 -19.10 11.24
C LYS A 168 -2.56 -19.99 12.45
N ILE A 169 -2.06 -19.42 13.54
CA ILE A 169 -1.81 -20.18 14.78
C ILE A 169 -3.13 -20.70 15.34
N ILE A 170 -4.16 -19.85 15.42
CA ILE A 170 -5.49 -20.25 15.90
C ILE A 170 -6.08 -21.38 15.06
N GLU A 171 -5.93 -21.33 13.74
CA GLU A 171 -6.40 -22.38 12.82
C GLU A 171 -5.69 -23.73 13.02
N ILE A 172 -4.42 -23.75 13.42
CA ILE A 172 -3.68 -25.00 13.68
C ILE A 172 -4.19 -25.72 14.94
N PHE A 173 -4.71 -24.98 15.91
CA PHE A 173 -5.19 -25.51 17.20
C PHE A 173 -6.71 -25.68 17.25
N LYS A 174 -7.42 -25.45 16.13
CA LYS A 174 -8.83 -25.82 15.94
C LYS A 174 -8.92 -27.19 15.29
#